data_AF-A0A1F9QZ54-F1
#
_entry.id   AF-A0A1F9QZ54-F1
#
_cell.length_a   1.000
_cell.length_b   1.000
_cell.length_c   1.000
_cell.angle_alpha   90.00
_cell.angle_beta   90.00
_cell.angle_gamma   90.00
#
_symmetry.space_group_name_H-M   'P 1'
#
loop_
_entity.id
_entity.type
_entity.pdbx_description
1 polymer ?
#
loop_
_entity_poly.entity_id
_entity_poly.type
_entity_poly.pdbx_seq_one_letter_code
_entity_poly.pdbx_strand_id
1 'polypeptide(L)'
;MTMDTSHPPAEPASYQTITTVWAALLVLTGLLVAASGVSPFWAVAAMLTLTPLKAGLVLYYFMHLKYEGPLIKGMVAIALTTLVIFIGMMFLDLAFR
;
A
#
# COMPACT_ATOMS: atom_id res chain seq x y z
N MET A 1 -24.14 46.53 -6.83
CA MET A 1 -23.88 45.68 -5.65
C MET A 1 -23.58 44.30 -6.18
N THR A 2 -22.31 43.92 -6.10
CA THR A 2 -21.71 42.76 -6.77
C THR A 2 -21.96 41.49 -5.96
N MET A 3 -22.40 40.40 -6.58
CA MET A 3 -22.05 39.06 -6.12
C MET A 3 -21.82 38.17 -7.33
N ASP A 4 -20.57 38.20 -7.79
CA ASP A 4 -19.98 37.17 -8.64
C ASP A 4 -19.85 35.91 -7.80
N THR A 5 -20.68 34.90 -8.08
CA THR A 5 -20.60 33.58 -7.46
C THR A 5 -19.75 32.66 -8.34
N SER A 6 -18.51 33.04 -8.59
CA SER A 6 -17.50 32.14 -9.15
C SER A 6 -17.06 31.17 -8.05
N HIS A 7 -17.81 30.09 -7.86
CA HIS A 7 -17.36 28.97 -7.03
C HIS A 7 -16.13 28.36 -7.73
N PRO A 8 -14.92 28.38 -7.14
CA PRO A 8 -13.78 27.69 -7.74
C PRO A 8 -14.16 26.20 -7.86
N PRO A 9 -14.00 25.56 -9.02
CA PRO A 9 -14.19 24.11 -9.09
C PRO A 9 -13.18 23.50 -8.13
N ALA A 10 -13.68 22.83 -7.09
CA ALA A 10 -12.87 22.08 -6.15
C ALA A 10 -12.00 21.12 -6.96
N GLU A 11 -10.70 21.41 -7.08
CA GLU A 11 -9.75 20.63 -7.86
C GLU A 11 -9.67 19.24 -7.22
N PRO A 12 -10.36 18.22 -7.79
CA PRO A 12 -10.34 16.91 -7.18
C PRO A 12 -8.93 16.36 -7.37
N ALA A 13 -8.36 15.77 -6.31
CA ALA A 13 -7.06 15.10 -6.38
C ALA A 13 -6.96 14.32 -7.70
N SER A 14 -5.93 14.62 -8.50
CA SER A 14 -5.86 14.25 -9.91
C SER A 14 -6.34 12.82 -10.14
N TYR A 15 -7.48 12.67 -10.82
CA TYR A 15 -8.13 11.39 -11.11
C TYR A 15 -7.17 10.40 -11.80
N GLN A 16 -6.17 10.94 -12.50
CA GLN A 16 -5.07 10.20 -13.11
C GLN A 16 -4.21 9.45 -12.08
N THR A 17 -3.98 10.03 -10.90
CA THR A 17 -3.20 9.39 -9.82
C THR A 17 -3.94 8.18 -9.26
N ILE A 18 -5.24 8.34 -8.99
CA ILE A 18 -6.08 7.27 -8.42
C ILE A 18 -6.20 6.10 -9.40
N THR A 19 -6.46 6.39 -10.68
CA THR A 19 -6.59 5.37 -11.73
C THR A 19 -5.28 4.62 -11.99
N THR A 20 -4.13 5.30 -11.94
CA THR A 20 -2.81 4.67 -12.06
C THR A 20 -2.51 3.74 -10.89
N VAL A 21 -2.77 4.18 -9.65
CA VAL A 21 -2.55 3.35 -8.45
C VAL A 21 -3.51 2.16 -8.44
N TRP A 22 -4.76 2.35 -8.84
CA TRP A 22 -5.73 1.27 -8.99
C TRP A 22 -5.25 0.20 -9.99
N ALA A 23 -4.76 0.62 -11.16
CA ALA A 23 -4.19 -0.31 -12.14
C ALA A 23 -2.98 -1.08 -11.56
N ALA A 24 -2.09 -0.40 -10.83
CA ALA A 24 -0.98 -1.06 -10.14
C ALA A 24 -1.46 -2.11 -9.11
N LEU A 25 -2.51 -1.81 -8.34
CA LEU A 25 -3.11 -2.76 -7.40
C LEU A 25 -3.70 -4.00 -8.11
N LEU A 26 -4.32 -3.81 -9.26
CA LEU A 26 -4.79 -4.93 -10.09
C LEU A 26 -3.64 -5.79 -10.61
N VAL A 27 -2.56 -5.17 -11.09
CA VAL A 27 -1.36 -5.90 -11.56
C VAL A 27 -0.75 -6.73 -10.42
N LEU A 28 -0.57 -6.14 -9.23
CA LEU A 28 -0.07 -6.88 -8.06
C LEU A 28 -1.02 -8.02 -7.65
N THR A 29 -2.31 -7.88 -7.92
CA THR A 29 -3.30 -8.94 -7.65
C THR A 29 -3.24 -10.05 -8.69
N GLY A 30 -3.12 -9.72 -9.97
CA GLY A 30 -2.85 -10.69 -11.01
C GLY A 30 -1.57 -11.49 -10.76
N LEU A 31 -0.49 -10.81 -10.34
CA LEU A 31 0.78 -11.46 -9.99
C LEU A 31 0.63 -12.44 -8.83
N LEU A 32 -0.15 -12.07 -7.81
CA LEU A 32 -0.40 -12.93 -6.65
C LEU A 32 -1.18 -14.19 -7.04
N VAL A 33 -2.22 -14.04 -7.87
CA VAL A 33 -2.99 -15.17 -8.39
C VAL A 33 -2.12 -16.06 -9.27
N ALA A 34 -1.32 -15.48 -10.16
CA ALA A 34 -0.39 -16.24 -10.99
C ALA A 34 0.62 -17.04 -10.14
N ALA A 35 1.23 -16.42 -9.13
CA ALA A 35 2.16 -17.09 -8.23
C ALA A 35 1.49 -18.22 -7.42
N SER A 36 0.22 -18.07 -7.05
CA SER A 36 -0.54 -19.11 -6.35
C SER A 36 -0.77 -20.38 -7.18
N GLY A 37 -0.74 -20.28 -8.51
CA GLY A 37 -0.93 -21.41 -9.42
C GLY A 37 0.34 -22.23 -9.69
N VAL A 38 1.53 -21.73 -9.31
CA VAL A 38 2.82 -22.37 -9.67
C VAL A 38 3.23 -23.42 -8.64
N SER A 39 3.36 -23.03 -7.38
CA SER A 39 3.70 -23.96 -6.29
C SER A 39 3.34 -23.40 -4.92
N PRO A 40 3.12 -24.25 -3.90
CA PRO A 40 2.81 -23.80 -2.55
C PRO A 40 3.89 -22.87 -1.96
N PHE A 41 5.16 -23.15 -2.26
CA PHE A 41 6.27 -22.31 -1.79
C PHE A 41 6.22 -20.91 -2.42
N TRP A 42 6.02 -20.82 -3.73
CA TRP A 42 5.89 -19.53 -4.43
C TRP A 42 4.64 -18.77 -4.01
N ALA A 43 3.53 -19.47 -3.72
CA ALA A 43 2.31 -18.87 -3.20
C ALA A 43 2.56 -18.16 -1.87
N VAL A 44 3.25 -18.82 -0.93
CA VAL A 44 3.58 -18.25 0.38
C VAL A 44 4.53 -17.05 0.24
N ALA A 45 5.59 -17.19 -0.56
CA ALA A 45 6.53 -16.10 -0.81
C ALA A 45 5.85 -14.87 -1.45
N ALA A 46 4.95 -15.10 -2.42
CA ALA A 46 4.19 -14.04 -3.06
C ALA A 46 3.17 -13.40 -2.11
N MET A 47 2.46 -14.19 -1.29
CA MET A 47 1.56 -13.65 -0.27
C MET A 47 2.31 -12.77 0.74
N LEU A 48 3.48 -13.21 1.19
CA LEU A 48 4.26 -12.48 2.19
C LEU A 48 4.82 -11.15 1.65
N THR A 49 5.11 -11.08 0.35
CA THR A 49 5.73 -9.89 -0.27
C THR A 49 4.72 -8.97 -0.94
N LEU A 50 3.84 -9.48 -1.78
CA LEU A 50 2.90 -8.67 -2.58
C LEU A 50 1.79 -8.08 -1.72
N THR A 51 1.35 -8.77 -0.66
CA THR A 51 0.28 -8.28 0.22
C THR A 51 0.66 -7.01 0.98
N PRO A 52 1.79 -6.95 1.72
CA PRO A 52 2.20 -5.70 2.37
C PRO A 52 2.58 -4.62 1.36
N LEU A 53 3.07 -4.98 0.16
CA LEU A 53 3.34 -3.99 -0.90
C LEU A 53 2.06 -3.28 -1.37
N LYS A 54 0.97 -4.02 -1.56
CA LYS A 54 -0.36 -3.44 -1.86
C LYS A 54 -0.82 -2.53 -0.72
N ALA A 55 -0.72 -3.00 0.52
CA ALA A 55 -1.13 -2.23 1.69
C ALA A 55 -0.34 -0.91 1.80
N GLY A 56 0.98 -0.94 1.56
CA GLY A 56 1.83 0.25 1.52
C GLY A 56 1.44 1.22 0.41
N LEU A 57 1.08 0.71 -0.77
CA LEU A 57 0.62 1.54 -1.89
C LEU A 57 -0.71 2.23 -1.56
N VAL A 58 -1.65 1.51 -0.93
CA VAL A 58 -2.91 2.06 -0.45
C VAL A 58 -2.68 3.12 0.63
N LEU A 59 -1.83 2.83 1.61
CA LEU A 59 -1.51 3.74 2.71
C LEU A 59 -0.85 5.04 2.21
N TYR A 60 0.05 4.94 1.23
CA TYR A 60 0.75 6.11 0.70
C TYR A 60 -0.16 7.01 -0.15
N TYR A 61 -1.01 6.43 -1.01
CA TYR A 61 -1.79 7.19 -1.99
C TYR A 61 -3.24 7.46 -1.58
N PHE A 62 -3.94 6.46 -1.03
CA PHE A 62 -5.36 6.58 -0.67
C PHE A 62 -5.58 7.08 0.75
N MET A 63 -4.68 6.76 1.68
CA MET A 63 -4.75 7.28 3.06
C MET A 63 -3.92 8.55 3.24
N HIS A 64 -3.74 9.33 2.16
CA HIS A 64 -3.06 10.64 2.12
C HIS A 64 -1.74 10.79 2.91
N LEU A 65 -1.08 9.69 3.29
CA LEU A 65 0.14 9.73 4.11
C LEU A 65 1.27 10.51 3.43
N LYS A 66 1.23 10.61 2.09
CA LYS A 66 2.10 11.49 1.29
C LYS A 66 1.98 12.98 1.67
N TYR A 67 0.80 13.43 2.06
CA TYR A 67 0.47 14.83 2.37
C TYR A 67 0.39 15.12 3.88
N GLU A 68 0.52 14.09 4.72
CA GLU A 68 0.50 14.25 6.16
C GLU A 68 1.88 14.66 6.73
N GLY A 69 1.84 15.27 7.92
CA GLY A 69 3.04 15.76 8.60
C GLY A 69 4.06 14.64 8.91
N PRO A 70 5.35 14.99 9.06
CA PRO A 70 6.43 14.02 9.26
C PRO A 70 6.25 13.15 10.50
N LEU A 71 5.47 13.60 11.50
CA LEU A 71 5.15 12.84 12.70
C LEU A 71 4.34 11.57 12.40
N ILE A 72 3.23 11.67 11.66
CA ILE A 72 2.39 10.51 11.33
C ILE A 72 3.14 9.53 10.45
N LYS A 73 3.88 10.05 9.47
CA LYS A 73 4.76 9.25 8.62
C LYS A 73 5.81 8.48 9.43
N GLY A 74 6.40 9.10 10.44
CA GLY A 74 7.34 8.47 11.38
C GLY A 74 6.68 7.37 12.22
N MET A 75 5.51 7.64 12.80
CA MET A 75 4.76 6.66 13.59
C MET A 75 4.41 5.42 12.79
N VAL A 76 3.89 5.60 11.57
CA VAL A 76 3.58 4.50 10.64
C VAL A 76 4.83 3.72 10.26
N ALA A 77 5.94 4.41 9.96
CA ALA A 77 7.20 3.76 9.62
C ALA A 77 7.73 2.90 10.78
N ILE A 78 7.65 3.40 12.02
CA ILE A 78 8.03 2.63 13.21
C ILE A 78 7.11 1.42 13.37
N ALA A 79 5.79 1.58 13.26
CA ALA A 79 4.84 0.48 13.37
C ALA A 79 5.07 -0.61 12.31
N LEU A 80 5.27 -0.23 11.04
CA LEU A 80 5.58 -1.16 9.96
C LEU A 80 6.95 -1.83 10.15
N THR A 81 7.95 -1.11 10.64
CA THR A 81 9.27 -1.68 10.93
C THR A 81 9.18 -2.76 12.01
N THR A 82 8.50 -2.46 13.12
CA THR A 82 8.26 -3.43 14.20
C THR A 82 7.50 -4.66 13.69
N LEU A 83 6.47 -4.45 12.86
CA LEU A 83 5.71 -5.54 12.25
C LEU A 83 6.59 -6.44 11.37
N VAL A 84 7.43 -5.85 10.51
CA VAL A 84 8.35 -6.59 9.64
C VAL A 84 9.37 -7.38 10.45
N ILE A 85 9.90 -6.80 11.54
CA ILE A 85 10.82 -7.48 12.45
C ILE A 85 10.13 -8.70 13.09
N PHE A 86 8.90 -8.56 13.60
CA PHE A 86 8.18 -9.69 14.19
C PHE A 86 7.87 -10.79 13.18
N ILE A 87 7.40 -10.43 11.99
CA ILE A 87 7.16 -11.40 10.92
C ILE A 87 8.47 -12.13 10.57
N GLY A 88 9.56 -11.39 10.38
CA GLY A 88 10.88 -11.96 10.08
C GLY A 88 11.35 -12.92 11.17
N MET A 89 11.26 -12.54 12.44
CA MET A 89 11.62 -13.41 13.56
C MET A 89 10.74 -14.66 13.63
N MET A 90 9.43 -14.53 13.39
CA MET A 90 8.51 -15.68 13.37
C MET A 90 8.85 -16.68 12.26
N PHE A 91 9.23 -16.20 11.07
CA PHE A 91 9.66 -17.09 9.99
C PHE A 91 11.04 -17.73 10.24
N LEU A 92 11.97 -17.00 10.86
CA LEU A 92 13.25 -17.57 11.29
C LEU A 92 13.02 -18.68 12.33
N ASP A 93 12.19 -18.42 13.35
CA ASP A 93 11.82 -19.41 14.36
C ASP A 93 11.19 -20.66 13.73
N LEU A 94 10.27 -20.49 12.78
CA LEU A 94 9.65 -21.60 12.04
C LEU A 94 10.67 -22.39 11.21
N ALA A 95 11.70 -21.74 10.66
CA ALA A 95 12.72 -22.41 9.85
C ALA A 95 13.77 -23.17 10.69
N PHE A 96 14.00 -22.76 11.93
CA PHE A 96 14.95 -23.41 12.85
C PHE A 96 14.29 -24.45 13.77
N ARG A 97 12.98 -24.63 13.69
CA ARG A 97 12.21 -25.65 14.41
C ARG A 97 11.97 -26.89 13.55
#